data_AF-A0A5B8U215-F1
#
_entry.id   AF-A0A5B8U215-F1
#
_cell.length_a   1.000
_cell.length_b   1.000
_cell.length_c   1.000
_cell.angle_alpha   90.00
_cell.angle_beta   90.00
_cell.angle_gamma   90.00
#
_symmetry.space_group_name_H-M   'P 1'
#
loop_
_entity.id
_entity.type
_entity.pdbx_description
1 polymer ?
#
loop_
_entity_poly.entity_id
_entity_poly.type
_entity_poly.pdbx_seq_one_letter_code
_entity_poly.pdbx_strand_id
1 'polypeptide(L)'
;MVVGDRHRASSRREPTVARARSVSVGAPMATATSPDRPHGWPALAEMGFRFTGEHDRFRRELRSWLGEHVPREPPPADPDERFAWGRAWQRELAEAGWAGIAWPEAYGGRGADALQQFIYYEELAWAGAPELVNTPGLLLAGPTLMVHGTEELKRRLLPRILTAQDIWCQGFSEPGSGSDLASVKTRAVDDGAGSWVIDGEKVWTTHAHWARYCFVLARTADPAGERRYDGLSLIICELAQPGVVITRLPQPTGDPEFAQVFFAGATAPWTRSSATRTTAGRCR
;
A
#
# COMPACT_ATOMS: atom_id res chain seq x y z
N MET A 1 28.15 -56.90 -1.57
CA MET A 1 27.25 -57.98 -1.13
C MET A 1 25.93 -57.76 -1.86
N VAL A 2 25.59 -58.70 -2.75
CA VAL A 2 24.41 -58.67 -3.62
C VAL A 2 23.17 -59.10 -2.84
N VAL A 3 22.00 -58.84 -3.44
CA VAL A 3 20.65 -59.42 -3.21
C VAL A 3 19.76 -58.51 -2.33
N GLY A 4 18.56 -58.09 -2.73
CA GLY A 4 17.77 -58.52 -3.89
C GLY A 4 16.57 -57.62 -4.16
N ASP A 5 16.23 -57.66 -5.44
CA ASP A 5 15.15 -57.01 -6.14
C ASP A 5 13.80 -57.67 -5.82
N ARG A 6 12.75 -56.87 -5.58
CA ARG A 6 11.34 -57.25 -5.84
C ARG A 6 10.54 -56.00 -6.19
N HIS A 7 10.49 -55.74 -7.48
CA HIS A 7 9.39 -55.06 -8.14
C HIS A 7 8.02 -55.58 -7.67
N ARG A 8 7.15 -54.64 -7.24
CA ARG A 8 5.69 -54.81 -7.37
C ARG A 8 5.12 -53.53 -7.97
N ALA A 9 4.83 -53.62 -9.27
CA ALA A 9 4.11 -52.60 -10.01
C ALA A 9 2.72 -52.41 -9.39
N SER A 10 2.49 -51.21 -8.84
CA SER A 10 1.18 -50.73 -8.45
C SER A 10 0.62 -49.94 -9.62
N SER A 11 -0.32 -50.52 -10.36
CA SER A 11 -1.05 -49.86 -11.43
C SER A 11 -1.91 -48.73 -10.83
N ARG A 12 -1.39 -47.51 -10.85
CA ARG A 12 -2.22 -46.31 -10.62
C ARG A 12 -3.12 -46.15 -11.84
N ARG A 13 -4.43 -46.37 -11.65
CA ARG A 13 -5.45 -46.01 -12.64
C ARG A 13 -5.44 -44.49 -12.81
N GLU A 14 -5.27 -44.03 -14.04
CA GLU A 14 -5.47 -42.64 -14.42
C GLU A 14 -6.93 -42.22 -14.13
N PRO A 15 -7.17 -41.01 -13.61
CA PRO A 15 -8.52 -40.49 -13.52
C PRO A 15 -9.01 -40.13 -14.93
N THR A 16 -10.00 -40.86 -15.42
CA THR A 16 -10.77 -40.48 -16.61
C THR A 16 -11.41 -39.11 -16.40
N VAL A 17 -10.92 -38.10 -17.14
CA VAL A 17 -11.56 -36.78 -17.24
C VAL A 17 -12.88 -36.96 -17.99
N ALA A 18 -14.00 -36.80 -17.28
CA ALA A 18 -15.31 -36.76 -17.91
C ALA A 18 -15.38 -35.53 -18.84
N ARG A 19 -15.64 -35.77 -20.13
CA ARG A 19 -15.95 -34.70 -21.10
C ARG A 19 -17.13 -33.88 -20.58
N ALA A 20 -16.91 -32.58 -20.38
CA ALA A 20 -17.98 -31.63 -20.13
C ALA A 20 -18.96 -31.67 -21.31
N ARG A 21 -20.23 -31.99 -21.01
CA ARG A 21 -21.32 -31.87 -21.98
C ARG A 21 -21.54 -30.39 -22.26
N SER A 22 -21.58 -30.03 -23.54
CA SER A 22 -22.00 -28.71 -24.01
C SER A 22 -23.39 -28.39 -23.48
N VAL A 23 -23.51 -27.33 -22.68
CA VAL A 23 -24.81 -26.78 -22.28
C VAL A 23 -25.34 -25.98 -23.46
N SER A 24 -26.43 -26.44 -24.05
CA SER A 24 -27.18 -25.67 -25.05
C SER A 24 -27.75 -24.42 -24.37
N VAL A 25 -27.45 -23.24 -24.92
CA VAL A 25 -28.09 -21.99 -24.51
C VAL A 25 -29.57 -22.10 -24.84
N GLY A 26 -30.41 -22.22 -23.80
CA GLY A 26 -31.86 -22.19 -23.92
C GLY A 26 -32.36 -20.82 -24.40
N ALA A 27 -33.47 -20.84 -25.13
CA ALA A 27 -34.19 -19.67 -25.66
C ALA A 27 -34.44 -18.57 -24.61
N PRO A 28 -34.58 -17.29 -25.02
CA PRO A 28 -34.77 -16.20 -24.07
C PRO A 28 -36.06 -16.39 -23.28
N MET A 29 -35.93 -16.38 -21.94
CA MET A 29 -37.07 -16.32 -21.03
C MET A 29 -37.86 -15.04 -21.31
N ALA A 30 -39.17 -15.18 -21.48
CA ALA A 30 -40.10 -14.07 -21.58
C ALA A 30 -39.90 -13.11 -20.40
N THR A 31 -39.85 -11.81 -20.70
CA THR A 31 -39.81 -10.72 -19.73
C THR A 31 -41.00 -10.84 -18.78
N ALA A 32 -40.74 -11.19 -17.52
CA ALA A 32 -41.73 -11.07 -16.47
C ALA A 32 -42.08 -9.57 -16.32
N THR A 33 -43.31 -9.20 -16.63
CA THR A 33 -43.83 -7.86 -16.33
C THR A 33 -43.84 -7.67 -14.82
N SER A 34 -43.05 -6.72 -14.35
CA SER A 34 -42.99 -6.32 -12.94
C SER A 34 -44.39 -5.93 -12.44
N PRO A 35 -44.80 -6.35 -11.23
CA PRO A 35 -46.01 -5.81 -10.61
C PRO A 35 -45.86 -4.30 -10.39
N ASP A 36 -46.99 -3.59 -10.45
CA ASP A 36 -47.07 -2.14 -10.32
C ASP A 36 -46.30 -1.61 -9.11
N ARG A 37 -45.44 -0.62 -9.35
CA ARG A 37 -44.63 0.02 -8.30
C ARG A 37 -45.54 0.86 -7.39
N PRO A 38 -45.40 0.79 -6.06
CA PRO A 38 -46.12 1.70 -5.18
C PRO A 38 -45.67 3.16 -5.44
N HIS A 39 -46.65 4.05 -5.59
CA HIS A 39 -46.44 5.46 -5.85
C HIS A 39 -45.57 6.11 -4.76
N GLY A 40 -44.44 6.71 -5.14
CA GLY A 40 -43.60 7.52 -4.24
C GLY A 40 -42.15 7.07 -4.10
N TRP A 41 -41.76 5.89 -4.59
CA TRP A 41 -40.34 5.57 -4.74
C TRP A 41 -39.77 6.26 -5.99
N PRO A 42 -38.58 6.91 -5.91
CA PRO A 42 -37.87 7.32 -7.11
C PRO A 42 -37.68 6.09 -8.00
N ALA A 43 -37.68 6.28 -9.32
CA ALA A 43 -37.15 5.24 -10.19
C ALA A 43 -35.71 4.99 -9.74
N LEU A 44 -35.47 3.90 -9.00
CA LEU A 44 -34.12 3.40 -8.83
C LEU A 44 -33.63 3.19 -10.26
N ALA A 45 -32.62 3.97 -10.65
CA ALA A 45 -31.87 3.68 -11.86
C ALA A 45 -31.60 2.17 -11.84
N GLU A 46 -31.98 1.49 -12.91
CA GLU A 46 -31.89 0.02 -12.99
C GLU A 46 -30.51 -0.40 -12.48
N MET A 47 -30.47 -1.21 -11.41
CA MET A 47 -29.22 -1.53 -10.72
C MET A 47 -28.35 -2.37 -11.66
N GLY A 48 -27.46 -1.69 -12.39
CA GLY A 48 -26.58 -2.28 -13.38
C GLY A 48 -25.36 -2.91 -12.73
N PHE A 49 -25.23 -4.24 -12.81
CA PHE A 49 -24.06 -4.99 -12.36
C PHE A 49 -22.98 -5.15 -13.43
N ARG A 50 -23.03 -4.34 -14.49
CA ARG A 50 -22.12 -4.41 -15.64
C ARG A 50 -21.17 -3.23 -15.63
N PHE A 51 -19.95 -3.46 -16.11
CA PHE A 51 -19.01 -2.38 -16.40
C PHE A 51 -19.59 -1.43 -17.46
N THR A 52 -19.24 -0.15 -17.36
CA THR A 52 -19.59 0.87 -18.34
C THR A 52 -18.62 0.81 -19.52
N GLY A 53 -18.91 1.52 -20.61
CA GLY A 53 -17.99 1.63 -21.74
C GLY A 53 -16.64 2.30 -21.37
N GLU A 54 -16.62 3.11 -20.31
CA GLU A 54 -15.40 3.74 -19.78
C GLU A 54 -14.53 2.72 -19.03
N HIS A 55 -15.15 1.90 -18.17
CA HIS A 55 -14.47 0.78 -17.50
C HIS A 55 -13.88 -0.20 -18.51
N ASP A 56 -14.62 -0.56 -19.56
CA ASP A 56 -14.12 -1.46 -20.60
C ASP A 56 -12.96 -0.85 -21.40
N ARG A 57 -12.99 0.48 -21.62
CA ARG A 57 -11.89 1.21 -22.27
C ARG A 57 -10.64 1.20 -21.39
N PHE A 58 -10.78 1.54 -20.12
CA PHE A 58 -9.69 1.51 -19.13
C PHE A 58 -9.06 0.12 -19.06
N ARG A 59 -9.88 -0.94 -19.00
CA ARG A 59 -9.41 -2.34 -19.00
C ARG A 59 -8.59 -2.67 -20.24
N ARG A 60 -9.09 -2.33 -21.44
CA ARG A 60 -8.39 -2.63 -22.70
C ARG A 60 -7.07 -1.87 -22.80
N GLU A 61 -7.05 -0.60 -22.40
CA GLU A 61 -5.85 0.23 -22.37
C GLU A 61 -4.78 -0.40 -21.46
N LEU A 62 -5.15 -0.69 -20.21
CA LEU A 62 -4.26 -1.29 -19.23
C LEU A 62 -3.75 -2.66 -19.69
N ARG A 63 -4.64 -3.54 -20.17
CA ARG A 63 -4.27 -4.87 -20.63
C ARG A 63 -3.31 -4.83 -21.80
N SER A 64 -3.54 -3.93 -22.76
CA SER A 64 -2.63 -3.75 -23.90
C SER A 64 -1.25 -3.32 -23.42
N TRP A 65 -1.20 -2.32 -22.53
CA TRP A 65 0.05 -1.82 -21.98
C TRP A 65 0.79 -2.91 -21.19
N LEU A 66 0.11 -3.64 -20.30
CA LEU A 66 0.71 -4.74 -19.53
C LEU A 66 1.25 -5.86 -20.43
N GLY A 67 0.56 -6.20 -21.53
CA GLY A 67 1.03 -7.22 -22.46
C GLY A 67 2.36 -6.90 -23.14
N GLU A 68 2.68 -5.61 -23.24
CA GLU A 68 3.92 -5.10 -23.84
C GLU A 68 5.04 -4.89 -22.79
N HIS A 69 4.69 -4.50 -21.57
CA HIS A 69 5.65 -3.99 -20.58
C HIS A 69 5.92 -4.92 -19.39
N VAL A 70 5.01 -5.84 -19.05
CA VAL A 70 5.23 -6.73 -17.91
C VAL A 70 6.51 -7.56 -18.12
N PRO A 71 7.47 -7.53 -17.16
CA PRO A 71 8.69 -8.31 -17.26
C PRO A 71 8.40 -9.80 -17.45
N ARG A 72 9.04 -10.40 -18.47
CA ARG A 72 8.91 -11.84 -18.75
C ARG A 72 9.91 -12.70 -17.99
N GLU A 73 10.99 -12.07 -17.53
CA GLU A 73 12.02 -12.74 -16.73
C GLU A 73 11.53 -12.89 -15.29
N PRO A 74 11.83 -14.03 -14.63
CA PRO A 74 11.49 -14.21 -13.23
C PRO A 74 12.25 -13.17 -12.36
N PRO A 75 11.68 -12.78 -11.21
CA PRO A 75 12.38 -11.89 -10.29
C PRO A 75 13.70 -12.51 -9.81
N PRO A 76 14.73 -11.69 -9.54
CA PRO A 76 15.98 -12.15 -8.93
C PRO A 76 15.74 -12.91 -7.62
N ALA A 77 16.61 -13.90 -7.36
CA ALA A 77 16.54 -14.69 -6.12
C ALA A 77 17.04 -13.89 -4.91
N ASP A 78 18.10 -13.09 -5.10
CA ASP A 78 18.61 -12.21 -4.05
C ASP A 78 17.56 -11.14 -3.70
N PRO A 79 17.24 -10.92 -2.40
CA PRO A 79 16.22 -9.96 -2.01
C PRO A 79 16.51 -8.51 -2.38
N ASP A 80 17.77 -8.09 -2.33
CA ASP A 80 18.16 -6.71 -2.63
C ASP A 80 18.08 -6.45 -4.14
N GLU A 81 18.51 -7.41 -4.96
CA GLU A 81 18.33 -7.38 -6.42
C GLU A 81 16.84 -7.42 -6.80
N ARG A 82 16.05 -8.28 -6.14
CA ARG A 82 14.59 -8.38 -6.36
C ARG A 82 13.89 -7.06 -6.04
N PHE A 83 14.26 -6.41 -4.94
CA PHE A 83 13.70 -5.11 -4.58
C PHE A 83 14.08 -4.03 -5.60
N ALA A 84 15.33 -4.01 -6.07
CA ALA A 84 15.77 -3.07 -7.10
C ALA A 84 15.02 -3.28 -8.43
N TRP A 85 14.79 -4.54 -8.81
CA TRP A 85 13.98 -4.90 -9.97
C TRP A 85 12.52 -4.43 -9.84
N GLY A 86 11.88 -4.66 -8.68
CA GLY A 86 10.53 -4.16 -8.40
C GLY A 86 10.44 -2.63 -8.38
N ARG A 87 11.51 -1.94 -7.94
CA ARG A 87 11.62 -0.48 -8.02
C ARG A 87 11.66 0.02 -9.46
N ALA A 88 12.36 -0.69 -10.35
CA ALA A 88 12.38 -0.37 -11.78
C ALA A 88 10.99 -0.54 -12.39
N TRP A 89 10.30 -1.64 -12.07
CA TRP A 89 8.93 -1.88 -12.51
C TRP A 89 7.95 -0.79 -12.05
N GLN A 90 7.99 -0.40 -10.77
CA GLN A 90 7.14 0.69 -10.29
C GLN A 90 7.45 2.02 -11.00
N ARG A 91 8.71 2.29 -11.33
CA ARG A 91 9.08 3.50 -12.08
C ARG A 91 8.48 3.48 -13.49
N GLU A 92 8.53 2.35 -14.18
CA GLU A 92 7.93 2.17 -15.50
C GLU A 92 6.40 2.38 -15.46
N LEU A 93 5.72 1.81 -14.45
CA LEU A 93 4.32 2.11 -14.18
C LEU A 93 4.08 3.61 -13.96
N ALA A 94 4.93 4.29 -13.18
CA ALA A 94 4.78 5.72 -12.90
C ALA A 94 4.97 6.59 -14.15
N GLU A 95 5.96 6.28 -14.99
CA GLU A 95 6.23 6.99 -16.24
C GLU A 95 5.07 6.85 -17.24
N ALA A 96 4.38 5.70 -17.22
CA ALA A 96 3.17 5.46 -17.99
C ALA A 96 1.87 5.94 -17.32
N GLY A 97 1.94 6.55 -16.13
CA GLY A 97 0.78 7.04 -15.38
C GLY A 97 -0.04 5.94 -14.68
N TRP A 98 0.47 4.72 -14.58
CA TRP A 98 -0.16 3.59 -13.89
C TRP A 98 0.23 3.45 -12.41
N ALA A 99 1.25 4.16 -11.92
CA ALA A 99 1.51 4.22 -10.49
C ALA A 99 0.50 5.17 -9.81
N GLY A 100 -0.07 4.75 -8.68
CA GLY A 100 -0.97 5.60 -7.89
C GLY A 100 -2.24 6.01 -8.65
N ILE A 101 -2.86 5.10 -9.42
CA ILE A 101 -4.02 5.39 -10.28
C ILE A 101 -5.17 6.16 -9.60
N ALA A 102 -5.39 5.95 -8.30
CA ALA A 102 -6.43 6.60 -7.51
C ALA A 102 -6.11 8.07 -7.17
N TRP A 103 -4.84 8.47 -7.28
CA TRP A 103 -4.43 9.83 -6.98
C TRP A 103 -5.01 10.80 -8.00
N PRO A 104 -5.37 12.03 -7.59
CA PRO A 104 -5.78 13.06 -8.52
C PRO A 104 -4.71 13.34 -9.59
N GLU A 105 -5.15 13.71 -10.79
CA GLU A 105 -4.24 14.07 -11.90
C GLU A 105 -3.26 15.20 -11.52
N ALA A 106 -3.70 16.16 -10.70
CA ALA A 106 -2.87 17.25 -10.19
C ALA A 106 -1.63 16.78 -9.40
N TYR A 107 -1.63 15.52 -8.94
CA TYR A 107 -0.52 14.90 -8.23
C TYR A 107 0.13 13.74 -9.01
N GLY A 108 -0.18 13.61 -10.29
CA GLY A 108 0.43 12.62 -11.20
C GLY A 108 -0.28 11.26 -11.26
N GLY A 109 -1.47 11.13 -10.65
CA GLY A 109 -2.32 9.93 -10.82
C GLY A 109 -3.30 10.05 -11.99
N ARG A 110 -4.30 9.16 -12.02
CA ARG A 110 -5.35 9.14 -13.07
C ARG A 110 -6.75 9.48 -12.55
N GLY A 111 -6.89 9.81 -11.27
CA GLY A 111 -8.18 10.03 -10.64
C GLY A 111 -9.13 8.83 -10.72
N ALA A 112 -8.57 7.61 -10.76
CA ALA A 112 -9.33 6.40 -11.04
C ALA A 112 -10.39 6.14 -9.97
N ASP A 113 -11.63 5.89 -10.41
CA ASP A 113 -12.72 5.54 -9.52
C ASP A 113 -12.53 4.13 -8.90
N ALA A 114 -13.43 3.74 -7.99
CA ALA A 114 -13.33 2.48 -7.28
C ALA A 114 -13.40 1.24 -8.22
N LEU A 115 -14.17 1.31 -9.31
CA LEU A 115 -14.30 0.20 -10.26
C LEU A 115 -13.09 0.12 -11.19
N GLN A 116 -12.53 1.26 -11.61
CA GLN A 116 -11.27 1.31 -12.33
C GLN A 116 -10.11 0.79 -11.47
N GLN A 117 -10.08 1.11 -10.17
CA GLN A 117 -9.12 0.54 -9.24
C GLN A 117 -9.27 -0.98 -9.12
N PHE A 118 -10.49 -1.49 -9.03
CA PHE A 118 -10.75 -2.93 -9.05
C PHE A 118 -10.23 -3.59 -10.33
N ILE A 119 -10.56 -3.02 -11.50
CA ILE A 119 -10.07 -3.49 -12.80
C ILE A 119 -8.54 -3.48 -12.86
N TYR A 120 -7.91 -2.43 -12.32
CA TYR A 120 -6.46 -2.30 -12.31
C TYR A 120 -5.77 -3.44 -11.59
N TYR A 121 -6.18 -3.73 -10.34
CA TYR A 121 -5.60 -4.83 -9.58
C TYR A 121 -5.92 -6.20 -10.20
N GLU A 122 -7.11 -6.35 -10.79
CA GLU A 122 -7.48 -7.58 -11.52
C GLU A 122 -6.56 -7.80 -12.73
N GLU A 123 -6.32 -6.79 -13.56
CA GLU A 123 -5.46 -6.91 -14.74
C GLU A 123 -3.98 -7.11 -14.38
N LEU A 124 -3.47 -6.46 -13.33
CA LEU A 124 -2.12 -6.73 -12.82
C LEU A 124 -1.98 -8.20 -12.41
N ALA A 125 -2.96 -8.74 -11.68
CA ALA A 125 -2.96 -10.13 -11.25
C ALA A 125 -3.03 -11.10 -12.45
N TRP A 126 -3.90 -10.84 -13.43
CA TRP A 126 -3.99 -11.65 -14.65
C TRP A 126 -2.71 -11.63 -15.48
N ALA A 127 -2.03 -10.49 -15.53
CA ALA A 127 -0.77 -10.35 -16.24
C ALA A 127 0.43 -10.95 -15.49
N GLY A 128 0.27 -11.33 -14.21
CA GLY A 128 1.38 -11.74 -13.36
C GLY A 128 2.38 -10.61 -13.12
N ALA A 129 1.89 -9.36 -13.11
CA ALA A 129 2.72 -8.18 -12.96
C ALA A 129 3.38 -8.16 -11.56
N PRO A 130 4.62 -7.65 -11.45
CA PRO A 130 5.27 -7.51 -10.14
C PRO A 130 4.51 -6.54 -9.24
N GLU A 131 4.61 -6.77 -7.93
CA GLU A 131 4.02 -5.90 -6.93
C GLU A 131 4.72 -4.53 -6.86
N LEU A 132 3.97 -3.52 -6.45
CA LEU A 132 4.48 -2.16 -6.22
C LEU A 132 5.25 -2.10 -4.90
N VAL A 133 6.57 -1.92 -4.98
CA VAL A 133 7.47 -1.92 -3.82
C VAL A 133 7.22 -0.78 -2.81
N ASN A 134 6.61 0.32 -3.26
CA ASN A 134 6.37 1.52 -2.43
C ASN A 134 4.91 1.65 -1.99
N THR A 135 4.22 0.54 -1.71
CA THR A 135 2.81 0.53 -1.30
C THR A 135 2.49 1.45 -0.10
N PRO A 136 3.29 1.50 0.99
CA PRO A 136 3.08 2.48 2.06
C PRO A 136 3.21 3.92 1.58
N GLY A 137 4.07 4.18 0.61
CA GLY A 137 4.18 5.48 -0.06
C GLY A 137 2.90 5.84 -0.81
N LEU A 138 2.40 4.91 -1.63
CA LEU A 138 1.25 5.12 -2.52
C LEU A 138 -0.09 5.22 -1.77
N LEU A 139 -0.30 4.37 -0.75
CA LEU A 139 -1.60 4.22 -0.09
C LEU A 139 -1.72 5.01 1.21
N LEU A 140 -0.60 5.41 1.82
CA LEU A 140 -0.59 6.16 3.08
C LEU A 140 0.15 7.50 2.92
N ALA A 141 1.44 7.47 2.57
CA ALA A 141 2.27 8.69 2.58
C ALA A 141 1.76 9.78 1.65
N GLY A 142 1.53 9.44 0.39
CA GLY A 142 1.06 10.39 -0.61
C GLY A 142 -0.31 10.97 -0.27
N PRO A 143 -1.36 10.17 -0.03
CA PRO A 143 -2.67 10.68 0.35
C PRO A 143 -2.63 11.58 1.59
N THR A 144 -1.87 11.23 2.63
CA THR A 144 -1.68 12.10 3.80
C THR A 144 -0.99 13.41 3.43
N LEU A 145 0.06 13.39 2.61
CA LEU A 145 0.74 14.59 2.13
C LEU A 145 -0.16 15.49 1.26
N MET A 146 -1.04 14.91 0.44
CA MET A 146 -1.97 15.69 -0.38
C MET A 146 -2.95 16.50 0.46
N VAL A 147 -3.44 15.91 1.56
CA VAL A 147 -4.42 16.54 2.45
C VAL A 147 -3.75 17.48 3.45
N HIS A 148 -2.63 17.06 4.06
CA HIS A 148 -2.04 17.74 5.22
C HIS A 148 -0.64 18.33 4.99
N GLY A 149 0.04 17.93 3.92
CA GLY A 149 1.37 18.43 3.59
C GLY A 149 1.35 19.89 3.14
N THR A 150 2.45 20.60 3.33
CA THR A 150 2.65 21.91 2.69
C THR A 150 2.89 21.73 1.20
N GLU A 151 2.70 22.79 0.41
CA GLU A 151 2.94 22.74 -1.04
C GLU A 151 4.40 22.38 -1.37
N GLU A 152 5.35 22.78 -0.53
CA GLU A 152 6.76 22.41 -0.65
C GLU A 152 6.96 20.91 -0.47
N LEU A 153 6.30 20.30 0.52
CA LEU A 153 6.35 18.86 0.74
C LEU A 153 5.68 18.10 -0.41
N LYS A 154 4.52 18.56 -0.88
CA LYS A 154 3.80 17.94 -2.00
C LYS A 154 4.64 17.93 -3.27
N ARG A 155 5.16 19.09 -3.68
CA ARG A 155 6.00 19.23 -4.89
C ARG A 155 7.27 18.38 -4.81
N ARG A 156 7.87 18.28 -3.62
CA ARG A 156 9.12 17.54 -3.42
C ARG A 156 8.91 16.03 -3.35
N LEU A 157 7.89 15.55 -2.62
CA LEU A 157 7.79 14.16 -2.21
C LEU A 157 6.86 13.32 -3.08
N LEU A 158 5.73 13.87 -3.55
CA LEU A 158 4.73 13.09 -4.30
C LEU A 158 5.27 12.45 -5.58
N PRO A 159 6.03 13.16 -6.44
CA PRO A 159 6.60 12.53 -7.64
C PRO A 159 7.61 11.41 -7.32
N ARG A 160 8.33 11.54 -6.20
CA ARG A 160 9.35 10.60 -5.75
C ARG A 160 8.75 9.34 -5.13
N ILE A 161 7.53 9.45 -4.59
CA ILE A 161 6.72 8.32 -4.14
C ILE A 161 6.25 7.50 -5.34
N LEU A 162 5.64 8.16 -6.35
CA LEU A 162 5.10 7.50 -7.54
C LEU A 162 6.18 6.65 -8.23
N THR A 163 7.34 7.26 -8.49
CA THR A 163 8.48 6.65 -9.20
C THR A 163 9.31 5.65 -8.37
N ALA A 164 8.93 5.39 -7.12
CA ALA A 164 9.70 4.61 -6.14
C ALA A 164 11.16 5.10 -5.97
N GLN A 165 11.43 6.38 -6.26
CA GLN A 165 12.74 6.98 -6.01
C GLN A 165 13.00 7.05 -4.51
N ASP A 166 11.99 7.48 -3.75
CA ASP A 166 11.99 7.44 -2.30
C ASP A 166 11.00 6.37 -1.83
N ILE A 167 11.53 5.33 -1.20
CA ILE A 167 10.71 4.28 -0.58
C ILE A 167 10.27 4.75 0.80
N TRP A 168 9.01 4.45 1.13
CA TRP A 168 8.38 4.79 2.39
C TRP A 168 8.00 3.52 3.13
N CYS A 169 8.16 3.57 4.45
CA CYS A 169 7.64 2.55 5.35
C CYS A 169 6.71 3.15 6.42
N GLN A 170 5.89 2.28 7.02
CA GLN A 170 4.94 2.65 8.06
C GLN A 170 5.48 2.21 9.43
N GLY A 171 5.79 3.17 10.30
CA GLY A 171 6.25 2.92 11.67
C GLY A 171 5.13 3.09 12.69
N PHE A 172 4.16 2.17 12.68
CA PHE A 172 2.99 2.26 13.58
C PHE A 172 3.14 1.32 14.77
N SER A 173 3.17 0.02 14.50
CA SER A 173 3.22 -1.03 15.53
C SER A 173 4.52 -1.02 16.33
N GLU A 174 4.40 -1.36 17.62
CA GLU A 174 5.51 -1.51 18.56
C GLU A 174 5.45 -2.88 19.23
N PRO A 175 6.55 -3.36 19.84
CA PRO A 175 6.47 -4.48 20.77
C PRO A 175 5.48 -4.17 21.90
N GLY A 176 4.34 -4.86 21.88
CA GLY A 176 3.24 -4.66 22.83
C GLY A 176 2.11 -3.71 22.36
N SER A 177 2.23 -3.10 21.17
CA SER A 177 1.22 -2.20 20.60
C SER A 177 0.95 -2.54 19.13
N GLY A 178 0.11 -3.56 18.92
CA GLY A 178 -0.42 -3.96 17.62
C GLY A 178 -1.83 -3.40 17.41
N SER A 179 -2.86 -4.21 17.69
CA SER A 179 -4.26 -3.80 17.55
C SER A 179 -4.66 -2.63 18.47
N ASP A 180 -4.04 -2.51 19.66
CA ASP A 180 -4.21 -1.32 20.52
C ASP A 180 -3.22 -0.22 20.12
N LEU A 181 -3.49 0.43 18.99
CA LEU A 181 -2.61 1.45 18.43
C LEU A 181 -2.46 2.68 19.36
N ALA A 182 -3.45 2.97 20.20
CA ALA A 182 -3.40 4.08 21.14
C ALA A 182 -2.36 3.89 22.26
N SER A 183 -1.88 2.66 22.47
CA SER A 183 -0.88 2.32 23.50
C SER A 183 0.57 2.62 23.11
N VAL A 184 0.81 3.16 21.91
CA VAL A 184 2.14 3.59 21.41
C VAL A 184 2.91 4.40 22.46
N LYS A 185 4.18 4.03 22.65
CA LYS A 185 5.15 4.59 23.58
C LYS A 185 6.29 5.34 22.91
N THR A 186 6.56 5.10 21.61
CA THR A 186 7.52 5.92 20.85
C THR A 186 7.13 7.38 21.04
N ARG A 187 8.09 8.20 21.48
CA ARG A 187 7.87 9.59 21.85
C ARG A 187 8.59 10.49 20.86
N ALA A 188 8.00 11.64 20.58
CA ALA A 188 8.62 12.71 19.83
C ALA A 188 8.52 14.02 20.62
N VAL A 189 9.66 14.67 20.88
CA VAL A 189 9.76 15.89 21.69
C VAL A 189 10.28 17.03 20.83
N ASP A 190 9.65 18.20 20.90
CA ASP A 190 10.15 19.42 20.25
C ASP A 190 11.47 19.83 20.91
N ASP A 191 12.53 19.97 20.11
CA ASP A 191 13.86 20.42 20.57
C ASP A 191 13.96 21.93 20.77
N GLY A 192 12.91 22.69 20.40
CA GLY A 192 12.87 24.14 20.45
C GLY A 192 13.65 24.84 19.32
N ALA A 193 14.34 24.07 18.47
CA ALA A 193 15.11 24.52 17.32
C ALA A 193 14.41 24.21 15.98
N GLY A 194 13.20 23.63 16.01
CA GLY A 194 12.41 23.34 14.83
C GLY A 194 12.47 21.88 14.39
N SER A 195 12.83 20.96 15.28
CA SER A 195 12.79 19.52 15.02
C SER A 195 12.16 18.73 16.16
N TRP A 196 11.64 17.56 15.81
CA TRP A 196 11.32 16.51 16.75
C TRP A 196 12.57 15.67 17.05
N VAL A 197 12.75 15.32 18.31
CA VAL A 197 13.65 14.25 18.77
C VAL A 197 12.81 13.03 19.10
N ILE A 198 13.08 11.92 18.42
CA ILE A 198 12.29 10.70 18.45
C ILE A 198 13.07 9.60 19.19
N ASP A 199 12.42 9.01 20.19
CA ASP A 199 12.92 7.87 20.95
C ASP A 199 11.86 6.77 21.01
N GLY A 200 12.24 5.54 20.72
CA GLY A 200 11.35 4.39 20.76
C GLY A 200 11.72 3.31 19.75
N GLU A 201 10.75 2.47 19.43
CA GLU A 201 10.95 1.37 18.49
C GLU A 201 9.66 1.02 17.76
N LYS A 202 9.82 0.53 16.53
CA LYS A 202 8.74 0.04 15.67
C LYS A 202 9.07 -1.36 15.18
N VAL A 203 8.05 -2.18 14.98
CA VAL A 203 8.15 -3.58 14.56
C VAL A 203 7.17 -3.86 13.42
N TRP A 204 7.41 -4.93 12.66
CA TRP A 204 6.63 -5.27 11.45
C TRP A 204 6.67 -4.16 10.38
N THR A 205 7.74 -3.36 10.36
CA THR A 205 7.87 -2.23 9.44
C THR A 205 8.29 -2.74 8.06
N THR A 206 7.31 -2.94 7.17
CA THR A 206 7.53 -3.37 5.78
C THR A 206 8.54 -2.48 5.07
N HIS A 207 9.55 -3.11 4.47
CA HIS A 207 10.58 -2.49 3.62
C HIS A 207 11.46 -1.42 4.30
N ALA A 208 11.47 -1.32 5.64
CA ALA A 208 12.19 -0.26 6.34
C ALA A 208 13.68 -0.16 5.97
N HIS A 209 14.33 -1.31 5.73
CA HIS A 209 15.75 -1.38 5.38
C HIS A 209 16.05 -0.92 3.94
N TRP A 210 15.02 -0.73 3.09
CA TRP A 210 15.13 -0.07 1.78
C TRP A 210 14.53 1.34 1.77
N ALA A 211 13.83 1.72 2.84
CA ALA A 211 13.09 2.96 2.94
C ALA A 211 14.01 4.17 3.18
N ARG A 212 13.68 5.29 2.52
CA ARG A 212 14.26 6.60 2.82
C ARG A 212 13.52 7.25 3.98
N TYR A 213 12.20 7.17 3.96
CA TYR A 213 11.33 7.83 4.93
C TYR A 213 10.48 6.81 5.68
N CYS A 214 10.27 7.07 6.96
CA CYS A 214 9.30 6.39 7.78
C CYS A 214 8.24 7.38 8.24
N PHE A 215 6.98 6.96 8.12
CA PHE A 215 5.86 7.60 8.78
C PHE A 215 5.75 7.04 10.20
N VAL A 216 6.36 7.76 11.14
CA VAL A 216 6.45 7.34 12.55
C VAL A 216 5.24 7.87 13.29
N LEU A 217 4.42 6.96 13.80
CA LEU A 217 3.38 7.30 14.77
C LEU A 217 4.04 7.43 16.15
N ALA A 218 4.03 8.64 16.71
CA ALA A 218 4.68 8.93 17.98
C ALA A 218 3.76 9.73 18.91
N ARG A 219 4.00 9.60 20.21
CA ARG A 219 3.39 10.41 21.26
C ARG A 219 4.14 11.74 21.37
N THR A 220 3.47 12.83 21.05
CA THR A 220 3.97 14.21 21.15
C THR A 220 3.40 14.95 22.36
N ALA A 221 2.31 14.46 22.93
CA ALA A 221 1.74 14.93 24.19
C ALA A 221 1.11 13.79 24.98
N ASP A 222 0.98 13.98 26.30
CA ASP A 222 0.25 13.02 27.13
C ASP A 222 -1.25 13.07 26.80
N PRO A 223 -1.92 11.91 26.79
CA PRO A 223 -3.35 11.86 26.51
C PRO A 223 -4.12 12.60 27.61
N ALA A 224 -5.07 13.43 27.20
CA ALA A 224 -5.93 14.15 28.14
C ALA A 224 -7.05 13.22 28.65
N GLY A 225 -6.85 12.62 29.83
CA GLY A 225 -7.83 11.73 30.46
C GLY A 225 -8.10 10.47 29.64
N GLU A 226 -9.39 10.17 29.37
CA GLU A 226 -9.81 8.96 28.66
C GLU A 226 -9.56 9.01 27.14
N ARG A 227 -9.19 10.17 26.59
CA ARG A 227 -8.94 10.34 25.14
C ARG A 227 -7.55 9.81 24.77
N ARG A 228 -7.40 8.49 24.78
CA ARG A 228 -6.11 7.79 24.57
C ARG A 228 -5.43 8.08 23.22
N TYR A 229 -6.19 8.53 22.22
CA TYR A 229 -5.68 8.92 20.90
C TYR A 229 -5.15 10.36 20.85
N ASP A 230 -5.48 11.20 21.84
CA ASP A 230 -4.92 12.54 21.93
C ASP A 230 -3.40 12.46 22.14
N GLY A 231 -2.70 13.45 21.59
CA GLY A 231 -1.25 13.55 21.71
C GLY A 231 -0.47 12.55 20.86
N LEU A 232 -1.13 11.85 19.92
CA LEU A 232 -0.45 11.13 18.85
C LEU A 232 -0.22 12.06 17.64
N SER A 233 0.90 11.88 16.98
CA SER A 233 1.24 12.59 15.75
C SER A 233 1.94 11.65 14.77
N LEU A 234 1.69 11.88 13.49
CA LEU A 234 2.36 11.19 12.41
C LEU A 234 3.51 12.06 11.89
N ILE A 235 4.74 11.56 11.98
CA ILE A 235 5.95 12.33 11.70
C ILE A 235 6.70 11.72 10.52
N ILE A 236 7.15 12.55 9.59
CA ILE A 236 8.06 12.15 8.51
C ILE A 236 9.48 12.12 9.07
N CYS A 237 10.04 10.92 9.24
CA CYS A 237 11.41 10.74 9.70
C CYS A 237 12.27 10.19 8.54
N GLU A 238 13.40 10.83 8.23
CA GLU A 238 14.39 10.25 7.33
C GLU A 238 15.17 9.16 8.07
N LEU A 239 15.27 7.97 7.50
CA LEU A 239 15.86 6.82 8.23
C LEU A 239 17.38 6.80 8.19
N ALA A 240 18.00 7.41 7.18
CA ALA A 240 19.45 7.46 7.01
C ALA A 240 20.07 8.55 7.88
N GLN A 241 20.10 8.34 9.19
CA GLN A 241 20.69 9.28 10.15
C GLN A 241 21.22 8.57 11.41
N PRO A 242 22.13 9.20 12.17
CA PRO A 242 22.52 8.72 13.49
C PRO A 242 21.30 8.53 14.41
N GLY A 243 21.37 7.52 15.28
CA GLY A 243 20.27 7.21 16.20
C GLY A 243 19.14 6.39 15.58
N VAL A 244 19.18 6.07 14.28
CA VAL A 244 18.24 5.12 13.65
C VAL A 244 18.97 3.81 13.37
N VAL A 245 18.44 2.71 13.90
CA VAL A 245 18.97 1.35 13.65
C VAL A 245 17.84 0.48 13.10
N ILE A 246 18.11 -0.20 11.98
CA ILE A 246 17.13 -1.06 11.31
C ILE A 246 17.66 -2.49 11.28
N THR A 247 16.84 -3.42 11.76
CA THR A 247 17.16 -4.85 11.79
C THR A 247 16.10 -5.63 11.03
N ARG A 248 16.50 -6.39 10.00
CA ARG A 248 15.59 -7.30 9.27
C ARG A 248 15.02 -8.35 10.22
N LEU A 249 13.73 -8.64 10.09
CA LEU A 249 13.07 -9.71 10.82
C LEU A 249 13.02 -10.97 9.96
N PRO A 250 13.52 -12.12 10.46
CA PRO A 250 13.48 -13.36 9.70
C PRO A 250 12.04 -13.85 9.57
N GLN A 251 11.68 -14.30 8.37
CA GLN A 251 10.38 -14.89 8.07
C GLN A 251 10.53 -16.37 7.71
N PRO A 252 9.51 -17.22 7.99
CA PRO A 252 9.51 -18.61 7.53
C PRO A 252 9.60 -18.76 6.01
N THR A 253 9.15 -17.75 5.27
CA THR A 253 9.23 -17.67 3.80
C THR A 253 10.66 -17.38 3.30
N GLY A 254 11.56 -16.94 4.18
CA GLY A 254 12.90 -16.47 3.83
C GLY A 254 12.95 -15.05 3.25
N ASP A 255 11.79 -14.41 3.02
CA ASP A 255 11.71 -13.07 2.46
C ASP A 255 11.99 -12.01 3.54
N PRO A 256 12.94 -11.08 3.36
CA PRO A 256 13.28 -10.10 4.39
C PRO A 256 12.33 -8.89 4.43
N GLU A 257 11.05 -9.03 4.06
CA GLU A 257 10.09 -7.91 3.94
C GLU A 257 10.02 -7.01 5.19
N PHE A 258 9.96 -7.60 6.39
CA PHE A 258 9.76 -6.85 7.63
C PHE A 258 11.07 -6.47 8.31
N ALA A 259 11.05 -5.33 9.00
CA ALA A 259 12.12 -4.92 9.90
C ALA A 259 11.59 -4.40 11.24
N GLN A 260 12.48 -4.39 12.23
CA GLN A 260 12.36 -3.58 13.43
C GLN A 260 13.22 -2.32 13.26
N VAL A 261 12.70 -1.18 13.71
CA VAL A 261 13.36 0.12 13.62
C VAL A 261 13.47 0.70 15.02
N PHE A 262 14.68 1.00 15.46
CA PHE A 262 14.97 1.65 16.74
C PHE A 262 15.32 3.11 16.49
N PHE A 263 14.78 3.98 17.34
CA PHE A 263 15.06 5.41 17.35
C PHE A 263 15.66 5.77 18.72
N ALA A 264 16.87 6.31 18.70
CA ALA A 264 17.60 6.79 19.87
C ALA A 264 18.08 8.21 19.58
N GLY A 265 17.21 9.19 19.85
CA GLY A 265 17.43 10.60 19.54
C GLY A 265 17.39 10.92 18.04
N ALA A 266 16.61 10.19 17.25
CA ALA A 266 16.47 10.47 15.82
C ALA A 266 15.79 11.82 15.59
N THR A 267 16.23 12.59 14.61
CA THR A 267 15.72 13.95 14.36
C THR A 267 14.77 13.99 13.16
N ALA A 268 13.70 14.77 13.26
CA ALA A 268 12.78 15.00 12.15
C ALA A 268 12.32 16.46 12.12
N PRO A 269 12.41 17.17 10.97
CA PRO A 269 11.99 18.56 10.89
C PRO A 269 10.54 18.76 11.34
N TRP A 270 10.31 19.80 12.13
CA TRP A 270 8.99 20.22 12.53
C TRP A 270 8.51 21.39 11.69
N THR A 271 7.58 21.13 10.78
CA THR A 271 6.84 22.20 10.12
C THR A 271 5.63 22.58 10.96
N ARG A 272 5.69 23.72 11.67
CA ARG A 272 4.45 24.36 12.16
C ARG A 272 3.58 24.65 10.95
N SER A 273 2.38 24.10 10.89
CA SER A 273 1.36 24.66 10.02
C SER A 273 1.15 26.11 10.47
N SER A 274 1.22 27.06 9.54
CA SER A 274 1.10 28.49 9.83
C SER A 274 -0.30 28.91 10.33
N ALA A 275 -1.19 27.95 10.62
CA ALA A 275 -2.57 28.16 11.00
C ALA A 275 -2.84 28.21 12.52
N THR A 276 -1.88 27.87 13.39
CA THR A 276 -2.09 27.92 14.85
C THR A 276 -1.13 28.89 15.53
N ARG A 277 -1.36 30.18 15.28
CA ARG A 277 -0.90 31.24 16.19
C ARG A 277 -2.04 31.59 17.14
N THR A 278 -2.40 30.65 18.01
CA THR A 278 -3.36 30.92 19.08
C THR A 278 -2.58 31.10 20.38
N THR A 279 -2.28 32.38 20.64
CA THR A 279 -2.06 32.99 21.96
C THR A 279 -1.60 32.06 23.08
N ALA A 280 -0.28 31.92 23.24
CA ALA A 280 0.29 31.63 24.55
C ALA A 280 -0.12 32.75 25.51
N GLY A 281 -1.01 32.43 26.44
CA GLY A 281 -1.37 33.28 27.56
C GLY A 281 -0.12 33.61 28.36
N ARG A 282 0.11 34.90 28.58
CA ARG A 282 1.06 35.39 29.57
C ARG A 282 0.60 34.89 30.94
N CYS A 283 1.36 34.03 31.59
CA CYS A 283 1.29 33.89 33.04
C CYS A 283 2.10 35.02 33.67
N ARG A 284 1.41 35.88 34.42
CA ARG A 284 1.94 36.54 35.61
C ARG A 284 1.88 35.55 36.77
#